data_AF-A0A914BQT8-F1
#
_entry.id   AF-A0A914BQT8-F1
#
_cell.length_a   1.000
_cell.length_b   1.000
_cell.length_c   1.000
_cell.angle_alpha   90.00
_cell.angle_beta   90.00
_cell.angle_gamma   90.00
#
_symmetry.space_group_name_H-M   'P 1'
#
loop_
_entity.id
_entity.type
_entity.pdbx_description
1 polymer ?
#
loop_
_entity_poly.entity_id
_entity_poly.type
_entity_poly.pdbx_seq_one_letter_code
_entity_poly.pdbx_strand_id
1 'polypeptide(L)'
;MKTALFVVCCILAVESIQGHTWSAWYDRDNPSGTGDWETLSSQKKLGYVCGGCKPIAAECRVKGSASVFTRWTGSAPDTLAVRCLPTAGVVCKNTDQPGGALCSDYEIRYLCPSTASTWTQFKDRDNPSGTGDWENVSAFRNRDGDNICNGIRPMCTQCRDTSNLNAYYTTGDAFNTGYDCNWENGLVCTTEVNTEVCKDYDVRFKCPNIGTCTSCARWTSWKNRDYPSATGDWEHVGASGHNPCSSKEPIDIQCRVRGTNQNWSDAGQELKTKCTPSEGLVCLNADQTSGQSCLNYEVRFLCP
;
A
#
# COMPACT_ATOMS: atom_id res chain seq x y z
N MET A 1 5.72 9.56 -59.54
CA MET A 1 6.21 10.06 -58.23
C MET A 1 5.38 9.39 -57.16
N LYS A 2 6.01 8.58 -56.30
CA LYS A 2 5.33 7.73 -55.32
C LYS A 2 4.90 8.58 -54.13
N THR A 3 3.60 8.62 -53.86
CA THR A 3 3.02 9.24 -52.67
C THR A 3 3.34 8.37 -51.46
N ALA A 4 4.18 8.86 -50.55
CA ALA A 4 4.48 8.19 -49.30
C ALA A 4 3.31 8.39 -48.32
N LEU A 5 2.64 7.29 -47.97
CA LEU A 5 1.61 7.26 -46.95
C LEU A 5 2.30 7.31 -45.58
N PHE A 6 2.24 8.46 -44.90
CA PHE A 6 2.69 8.57 -43.51
C PHE A 6 1.69 7.84 -42.60
N VAL A 7 2.03 6.61 -42.21
CA VAL A 7 1.36 5.91 -41.12
C VAL A 7 1.85 6.53 -39.81
N VAL A 8 1.04 7.44 -39.25
CA VAL A 8 1.21 7.87 -37.87
C VAL A 8 0.85 6.67 -37.00
N CYS A 9 1.87 5.95 -36.53
CA CYS A 9 1.73 4.89 -35.55
C CYS A 9 1.33 5.51 -34.21
N CYS A 10 0.02 5.70 -34.02
CA CYS A 10 -0.57 6.10 -32.76
C CYS A 10 -0.75 4.84 -31.89
N ILE A 11 0.36 4.28 -31.39
CA ILE A 11 0.34 3.20 -30.41
C ILE A 11 1.18 3.62 -29.20
N LEU A 12 0.65 4.58 -28.45
CA LEU A 12 0.86 4.72 -27.02
C LEU A 12 -0.41 5.34 -26.41
N ALA A 13 -1.57 4.73 -26.68
CA ALA A 13 -2.71 4.88 -25.78
C ALA A 13 -2.37 4.02 -24.55
N VAL A 14 -1.52 4.56 -23.67
CA VAL A 14 -1.45 4.10 -22.28
C VAL A 14 -2.89 4.17 -21.79
N GLU A 15 -3.43 3.04 -21.34
CA GLU A 15 -4.75 2.97 -20.71
C GLU A 15 -4.71 3.84 -19.44
N SER A 16 -4.83 5.15 -19.60
CA SER A 16 -5.01 6.08 -18.50
C SER A 16 -6.46 5.95 -18.10
N ILE A 17 -6.70 5.23 -17.01
CA ILE A 17 -7.77 5.64 -16.11
C ILE A 17 -7.43 7.10 -15.78
N GLN A 18 -8.31 8.04 -16.16
CA GLN A 18 -8.04 9.48 -16.04
C GLN A 18 -7.41 9.80 -14.68
N GLY A 19 -6.17 10.30 -14.68
CA GLY A 19 -5.48 10.69 -13.46
C GLY A 19 -4.76 9.57 -12.69
N HIS A 20 -4.25 8.53 -13.36
CA HIS A 20 -3.25 7.63 -12.80
C HIS A 20 -2.10 7.42 -13.78
N THR A 21 -0.88 7.26 -13.26
CA THR A 21 0.32 7.09 -14.10
C THR A 21 1.15 5.92 -13.62
N TRP A 22 1.54 5.05 -14.55
CA TRP A 22 2.53 4.01 -14.26
C TRP A 22 3.89 4.64 -13.97
N SER A 23 4.56 4.14 -12.94
CA SER A 23 5.97 4.44 -12.69
C SER A 23 6.85 3.83 -13.78
N ALA A 24 8.13 4.20 -13.77
CA ALA A 24 9.16 3.36 -14.36
C ALA A 24 9.18 1.98 -13.69
N TRP A 25 9.83 1.02 -14.35
CA TRP A 25 10.11 -0.28 -13.77
C TRP A 25 11.21 -0.16 -12.72
N TYR A 26 11.02 -0.87 -11.61
CA TYR A 26 11.95 -1.07 -10.51
C TYR A 26 12.49 -2.49 -10.59
N ASP A 27 13.78 -2.61 -10.36
CA ASP A 27 14.60 -3.82 -10.46
C ASP A 27 15.78 -3.57 -9.53
N ARG A 28 15.54 -3.84 -8.25
CA ARG A 28 16.40 -3.42 -7.15
C ARG A 28 17.30 -4.56 -6.70
N ASP A 29 16.73 -5.74 -6.60
CA ASP A 29 17.40 -6.99 -6.28
C ASP A 29 17.64 -7.78 -7.59
N ASN A 30 18.67 -8.63 -7.60
CA ASN A 30 18.87 -9.57 -8.71
C ASN A 30 18.71 -10.99 -8.13
N PRO A 31 18.28 -11.98 -8.94
CA PRO A 31 18.03 -13.34 -8.48
C PRO A 31 19.33 -13.98 -7.98
N SER A 32 19.55 -13.91 -6.67
CA SER A 32 20.78 -14.33 -6.01
C SER A 32 20.49 -14.73 -4.57
N GLY A 33 21.39 -15.51 -3.96
CA GLY A 33 21.19 -15.99 -2.59
C GLY A 33 19.87 -16.74 -2.40
N THR A 34 18.90 -16.09 -1.75
CA THR A 34 17.59 -16.67 -1.39
C THR A 34 16.51 -16.50 -2.46
N GLY A 35 16.74 -15.72 -3.51
CA GLY A 35 15.76 -15.51 -4.58
C GLY A 35 15.85 -14.10 -5.16
N ASP A 36 14.71 -13.58 -5.57
CA ASP A 36 14.57 -12.23 -6.12
C ASP A 36 13.49 -11.44 -5.36
N TRP A 37 13.86 -10.27 -4.83
CA TRP A 37 13.13 -9.54 -3.80
C TRP A 37 12.85 -8.07 -4.16
N GLU A 38 11.97 -7.89 -5.14
CA GLU A 38 11.39 -6.62 -5.56
C GLU A 38 10.28 -6.13 -4.61
N THR A 39 10.63 -5.98 -3.34
CA THR A 39 9.70 -5.55 -2.29
C THR A 39 9.52 -4.03 -2.26
N LEU A 40 8.28 -3.56 -2.05
CA LEU A 40 7.97 -2.14 -1.92
C LEU A 40 8.73 -1.49 -0.77
N SER A 41 8.82 -2.16 0.39
CA SER A 41 9.53 -1.65 1.56
C SER A 41 11.00 -1.40 1.25
N SER A 42 11.65 -2.30 0.51
CA SER A 42 13.05 -2.09 0.14
C SER A 42 13.22 -1.01 -0.92
N GLN A 43 12.29 -0.90 -1.87
CA GLN A 43 12.32 0.18 -2.85
C GLN A 43 12.18 1.55 -2.20
N LYS A 44 11.35 1.67 -1.15
CA LYS A 44 11.18 2.92 -0.38
C LYS A 44 12.47 3.40 0.31
N LYS A 45 13.42 2.51 0.60
CA LYS A 45 14.73 2.88 1.17
C LYS A 45 15.62 3.63 0.17
N LEU A 46 15.34 3.52 -1.12
CA LEU A 46 16.08 4.22 -2.18
C LEU A 46 15.41 5.54 -2.58
N GLY A 47 14.14 5.72 -2.24
CA GLY A 47 13.38 6.90 -2.60
C GLY A 47 11.88 6.68 -2.55
N TYR A 48 11.12 7.77 -2.71
CA TYR A 48 9.67 7.71 -2.74
C TYR A 48 9.15 6.96 -3.97
N VAL A 49 8.54 5.81 -3.75
CA VAL A 49 7.66 5.18 -4.75
C VAL A 49 6.38 5.99 -4.87
N CYS A 50 5.95 6.26 -6.10
CA CYS A 50 4.77 7.09 -6.38
C CYS A 50 4.78 8.47 -5.68
N GLY A 51 5.97 9.06 -5.47
CA GLY A 51 6.08 10.36 -4.78
C GLY A 51 5.59 10.34 -3.34
N GLY A 52 5.58 9.17 -2.68
CA GLY A 52 5.10 8.97 -1.32
C GLY A 52 3.63 8.59 -1.23
N CYS A 53 2.96 8.43 -2.37
CA CYS A 53 1.60 7.97 -2.43
C CYS A 53 1.50 6.44 -2.41
N LYS A 54 0.38 5.93 -1.90
CA LYS A 54 0.03 4.50 -1.95
C LYS A 54 -0.11 4.04 -3.40
N PRO A 55 0.65 3.03 -3.86
CA PRO A 55 0.40 2.38 -5.14
C PRO A 55 -1.01 1.79 -5.21
N ILE A 56 -1.70 1.99 -6.34
CA ILE A 56 -3.05 1.44 -6.56
C ILE A 56 -2.97 0.04 -7.15
N ALA A 57 -2.10 -0.16 -8.12
CA ALA A 57 -1.91 -1.42 -8.81
C ALA A 57 -0.42 -1.68 -9.03
N ALA A 58 -0.09 -2.92 -9.39
CA ALA A 58 1.25 -3.30 -9.77
C ALA A 58 1.22 -4.27 -10.95
N GLU A 59 2.24 -4.13 -11.78
CA GLU A 59 2.54 -5.02 -12.88
C GLU A 59 3.96 -5.52 -12.71
N CYS A 60 4.18 -6.80 -13.02
CA CYS A 60 5.50 -7.40 -13.01
C CYS A 60 5.80 -8.03 -14.35
N ARG A 61 7.09 -8.22 -14.61
CA ARG A 61 7.60 -9.02 -15.71
C ARG A 61 8.97 -9.57 -15.35
N VAL A 62 9.39 -10.61 -16.06
CA VAL A 62 10.80 -10.98 -16.05
C VAL A 62 11.57 -9.89 -16.79
N LYS A 63 12.69 -9.44 -16.25
CA LYS A 63 13.52 -8.39 -16.79
C LYS A 63 13.89 -8.65 -18.25
N GLY A 64 13.66 -7.65 -19.08
CA GLY A 64 13.88 -7.74 -20.53
C GLY A 64 12.78 -8.48 -21.31
N SER A 65 11.77 -9.03 -20.64
CA SER A 65 10.58 -9.60 -21.29
C SER A 65 9.55 -8.51 -21.63
N ALA A 66 8.73 -8.77 -22.65
CA ALA A 66 7.53 -7.98 -22.94
C ALA A 66 6.27 -8.55 -22.25
N SER A 67 6.35 -9.75 -21.68
CA SER A 67 5.22 -10.42 -21.03
C SER A 67 4.98 -9.87 -19.63
N VAL A 68 4.00 -8.96 -19.53
CA VAL A 68 3.54 -8.38 -18.26
C VAL A 68 2.44 -9.24 -17.65
N PHE A 69 2.49 -9.41 -16.35
CA PHE A 69 1.43 -10.04 -15.56
C PHE A 69 1.11 -9.20 -14.32
N THR A 70 -0.05 -9.47 -13.72
CA THR A 70 -0.52 -8.82 -12.50
C THR A 70 -0.75 -9.86 -11.41
N ARG A 71 -1.25 -9.41 -10.25
CA ARG A 71 -1.75 -10.31 -9.22
C ARG A 71 -2.87 -11.22 -9.71
N TRP A 72 -3.64 -10.79 -10.70
CA TRP A 72 -4.89 -11.44 -11.12
C TRP A 72 -4.84 -12.10 -12.51
N THR A 73 -3.94 -11.64 -13.38
CA THR A 73 -3.92 -12.05 -14.79
C THR A 73 -2.49 -12.29 -15.28
N GLY A 74 -2.37 -13.06 -16.36
CA GLY A 74 -1.07 -13.45 -16.93
C GLY A 74 -0.39 -14.56 -16.13
N SER A 75 0.73 -15.04 -16.64
CA SER A 75 1.51 -16.14 -16.05
C SER A 75 2.93 -15.67 -15.76
N ALA A 76 3.43 -16.06 -14.59
CA ALA A 76 4.84 -15.95 -14.24
C ALA A 76 5.49 -17.33 -14.45
N PRO A 77 6.76 -17.40 -14.87
CA PRO A 77 7.46 -18.68 -15.01
C PRO A 77 7.73 -19.36 -13.65
N ASP A 78 7.93 -18.57 -12.59
CA ASP A 78 8.22 -19.06 -11.24
C ASP A 78 6.98 -19.09 -10.34
N THR A 79 7.08 -19.87 -9.26
CA THR A 79 6.15 -19.82 -8.13
C THR A 79 6.48 -18.60 -7.27
N LEU A 80 5.57 -17.63 -7.23
CA LEU A 80 5.80 -16.36 -6.54
C LEU A 80 5.21 -16.38 -5.13
N ALA A 81 6.05 -16.11 -4.13
CA ALA A 81 5.64 -15.94 -2.74
C ALA A 81 4.80 -14.65 -2.55
N VAL A 82 5.13 -13.60 -3.30
CA VAL A 82 4.31 -12.39 -3.42
C VAL A 82 4.13 -12.11 -4.91
N ARG A 83 2.88 -12.06 -5.37
CA ARG A 83 2.55 -11.87 -6.79
C ARG A 83 2.03 -10.45 -7.05
N CYS A 84 2.91 -9.55 -7.48
CA CYS A 84 2.58 -8.19 -7.91
C CYS A 84 1.59 -7.47 -6.99
N LEU A 85 1.81 -7.54 -5.68
CA LEU A 85 0.92 -6.92 -4.71
C LEU A 85 1.30 -5.44 -4.56
N PRO A 86 0.39 -4.47 -4.76
CA PRO A 86 0.75 -3.05 -4.72
C PRO A 86 1.28 -2.58 -3.35
N THR A 87 0.92 -3.28 -2.27
CA THR A 87 1.36 -2.99 -0.90
C THR A 87 2.63 -3.74 -0.48
N ALA A 88 3.09 -4.73 -1.24
CA ALA A 88 4.24 -5.56 -0.83
C ALA A 88 5.32 -5.71 -1.91
N GLY A 89 4.96 -5.79 -3.19
CA GLY A 89 5.89 -5.96 -4.32
C GLY A 89 5.73 -7.29 -5.04
N VAL A 90 6.83 -7.81 -5.59
CA VAL A 90 6.93 -9.18 -6.12
C VAL A 90 8.11 -9.88 -5.47
N VAL A 91 7.92 -11.15 -5.11
CA VAL A 91 8.94 -11.95 -4.44
C VAL A 91 8.92 -13.35 -5.02
N CYS A 92 10.07 -13.77 -5.54
CA CYS A 92 10.38 -15.15 -5.86
C CYS A 92 11.40 -15.68 -4.85
N LYS A 93 11.17 -16.87 -4.31
CA LYS A 93 12.14 -17.54 -3.44
C LYS A 93 12.64 -18.80 -4.11
N ASN A 94 13.96 -19.02 -4.07
CA ASN A 94 14.58 -20.23 -4.63
C ASN A 94 14.04 -21.51 -3.96
N THR A 95 13.71 -21.42 -2.66
CA THR A 95 13.15 -22.54 -1.88
C THR A 95 11.77 -22.98 -2.32
N ASP A 96 11.03 -22.11 -3.00
CA ASP A 96 9.65 -22.36 -3.42
C ASP A 96 9.60 -22.93 -4.86
N GLN A 97 10.75 -22.99 -5.54
CA GLN A 97 10.82 -23.46 -6.93
C GLN A 97 11.00 -24.98 -7.03
N PRO A 98 10.31 -25.64 -7.98
CA PRO A 98 10.41 -27.07 -8.16
C PRO A 98 11.82 -27.47 -8.62
N GLY A 99 12.30 -28.61 -8.12
CA GLY A 99 13.58 -29.18 -8.54
C GLY A 99 14.82 -28.36 -8.15
N GLY A 100 14.68 -27.39 -7.23
CA GLY A 100 15.78 -26.52 -6.82
C GLY A 100 16.17 -25.49 -7.88
N ALA A 101 15.25 -25.16 -8.81
CA ALA A 101 15.46 -24.09 -9.77
C ALA A 101 15.69 -22.74 -9.06
N LEU A 102 16.45 -21.87 -9.70
CA LEU A 102 16.65 -20.49 -9.23
C LEU A 102 15.58 -19.60 -9.85
N CYS A 103 15.20 -18.56 -9.11
CA CYS A 103 14.26 -17.55 -9.57
C CYS A 103 14.73 -16.84 -10.85
N SER A 104 13.77 -16.46 -11.69
CA SER A 104 13.99 -15.46 -12.74
C SER A 104 14.26 -14.08 -12.12
N ASP A 105 14.86 -13.19 -12.91
CA ASP A 105 15.08 -11.77 -12.58
C ASP A 105 13.79 -10.99 -12.86
N TYR A 106 13.11 -10.46 -11.85
CA TYR A 106 11.86 -9.72 -12.00
C TYR A 106 12.06 -8.21 -11.89
N GLU A 107 11.25 -7.49 -12.63
CA GLU A 107 11.05 -6.06 -12.44
C GLU A 107 9.56 -5.77 -12.18
N ILE A 108 9.29 -4.75 -11.37
CA ILE A 108 7.95 -4.34 -10.96
C ILE A 108 7.73 -2.86 -11.26
N ARG A 109 6.51 -2.50 -11.69
CA ARG A 109 6.07 -1.10 -11.75
C ARG A 109 4.74 -0.92 -11.05
N TYR A 110 4.47 0.30 -10.63
CA TYR A 110 3.31 0.65 -9.84
C TYR A 110 2.43 1.66 -10.57
N LEU A 111 1.11 1.48 -10.50
CA LEU A 111 0.15 2.48 -10.92
C LEU A 111 0.01 3.49 -9.79
N CYS A 112 0.53 4.69 -10.02
CA CYS A 112 0.54 5.76 -9.03
C CYS A 112 -0.72 6.64 -9.17
N PRO A 113 -1.34 7.05 -8.05
CA PRO A 113 -2.46 7.97 -8.08
C PRO A 113 -2.03 9.36 -8.54
N SER A 114 -2.74 10.00 -9.48
CA SER A 114 -2.69 11.46 -9.60
C SER A 114 -3.48 12.07 -8.45
N THR A 115 -2.88 13.08 -7.83
CA THR A 115 -3.45 13.74 -6.68
C THR A 115 -3.55 15.23 -6.98
N ALA A 116 -4.77 15.73 -7.21
CA ALA A 116 -5.01 17.15 -7.47
C ALA A 116 -5.11 18.01 -6.18
N SER A 117 -4.85 17.41 -5.01
CA SER A 117 -4.88 18.08 -3.70
C SER A 117 -3.59 18.85 -3.40
N THR A 118 -3.67 19.77 -2.44
CA THR A 118 -2.53 20.37 -1.75
C THR A 118 -2.07 19.46 -0.60
N TRP A 119 -0.77 19.47 -0.31
CA TRP A 119 -0.24 18.85 0.90
C TRP A 119 -0.72 19.61 2.15
N THR A 120 -0.89 18.91 3.27
CA THR A 120 -1.00 19.58 4.57
C THR A 120 0.30 20.33 4.88
N GLN A 121 0.25 21.23 5.87
CA GLN A 121 1.48 21.64 6.54
C GLN A 121 2.18 20.41 7.14
N PHE A 122 3.50 20.53 7.30
CA PHE A 122 4.26 19.58 8.11
C PHE A 122 3.79 19.64 9.56
N LYS A 123 3.82 18.49 10.20
CA LYS A 123 3.39 18.22 11.56
C LYS A 123 4.55 17.54 12.25
N ASP A 124 4.86 18.05 13.43
CA ASP A 124 5.94 17.64 14.31
C ASP A 124 5.30 17.67 15.69
N ARG A 125 5.01 16.50 16.23
CA ARG A 125 4.27 16.33 17.48
C ARG A 125 5.19 15.96 18.62
N ASP A 126 6.17 15.12 18.37
CA ASP A 126 7.00 14.48 19.37
C ASP A 126 8.45 14.74 19.05
N ASN A 127 9.15 15.52 19.88
CA ASN A 127 10.58 15.68 19.68
C ASN A 127 11.31 14.40 20.14
N PRO A 128 12.40 13.98 19.48
CA PRO A 128 13.09 12.75 19.79
C PRO A 128 13.59 12.73 21.23
N SER A 129 13.26 11.67 21.95
CA SER A 129 13.63 11.48 23.36
C SER A 129 14.00 10.03 23.66
N GLY A 130 14.02 9.63 24.94
CA GLY A 130 14.36 8.26 25.36
C GLY A 130 13.44 7.18 24.77
N THR A 131 12.23 7.55 24.33
CA THR A 131 11.30 6.65 23.63
C THR A 131 11.38 6.74 22.11
N GLY A 132 12.21 7.62 21.56
CA GLY A 132 12.31 7.94 20.13
C GLY A 132 11.45 9.14 19.72
N ASP A 133 11.10 9.17 18.44
CA ASP A 133 10.27 10.19 17.78
C ASP A 133 9.00 9.52 17.17
N TRP A 134 7.84 10.14 17.40
CA TRP A 134 6.52 9.55 17.27
C TRP A 134 5.53 10.41 16.45
N GLU A 135 5.81 10.54 15.16
CA GLU A 135 4.97 11.22 14.17
C GLU A 135 3.87 10.32 13.55
N ASN A 136 3.09 9.65 14.41
CA ASN A 136 2.09 8.68 13.97
C ASN A 136 0.66 9.24 13.86
N VAL A 137 -0.07 8.79 12.84
CA VAL A 137 -1.44 9.23 12.50
C VAL A 137 -2.41 9.06 13.67
N SER A 138 -2.29 7.98 14.44
CA SER A 138 -3.16 7.73 15.60
C SER A 138 -3.00 8.78 16.69
N ALA A 139 -1.78 9.22 16.98
CA ALA A 139 -1.52 10.23 18.00
C ALA A 139 -2.06 11.60 17.58
N PHE A 140 -1.84 12.02 16.34
CA PHE A 140 -2.40 13.27 15.79
C PHE A 140 -3.92 13.33 15.95
N ARG A 141 -4.62 12.25 15.59
CA ARG A 141 -6.08 12.18 15.66
C ARG A 141 -6.60 12.16 17.10
N ASN A 142 -6.06 11.26 17.92
CA ASN A 142 -6.65 10.93 19.21
C ASN A 142 -6.18 11.86 20.33
N ARG A 143 -4.96 12.40 20.23
CA ARG A 143 -4.36 13.23 21.29
C ARG A 143 -4.44 14.71 20.94
N ASP A 144 -4.21 15.05 19.68
CA ASP A 144 -4.11 16.45 19.27
C ASP A 144 -5.42 16.95 18.62
N GLY A 145 -6.38 16.05 18.41
CA GLY A 145 -7.67 16.36 17.78
C GLY A 145 -7.54 16.76 16.30
N ASP A 146 -6.42 16.41 15.66
CA ASP A 146 -6.16 16.77 14.28
C ASP A 146 -6.98 15.89 13.33
N ASN A 147 -7.91 16.55 12.64
CA ASN A 147 -8.79 15.91 11.68
C ASN A 147 -8.08 15.72 10.33
N ILE A 148 -6.94 15.01 10.32
CA ILE A 148 -6.14 14.74 9.12
C ILE A 148 -7.07 14.18 8.04
N CYS A 149 -7.13 14.88 6.90
CA CYS A 149 -8.00 14.57 5.78
C CYS A 149 -9.49 14.47 6.13
N ASN A 150 -9.96 15.29 7.06
CA ASN A 150 -11.33 15.26 7.57
C ASN A 150 -11.73 13.86 8.11
N GLY A 151 -10.75 13.15 8.69
CA GLY A 151 -10.94 11.82 9.28
C GLY A 151 -10.80 10.70 8.25
N ILE A 152 -10.67 11.04 6.96
CA ILE A 152 -10.43 10.07 5.90
C ILE A 152 -8.96 9.63 5.93
N ARG A 153 -8.68 8.42 5.45
CA ARG A 153 -7.32 7.93 5.29
C ARG A 153 -6.52 8.79 4.29
N PRO A 154 -5.30 9.26 4.64
CA PRO A 154 -4.41 9.90 3.67
C PRO A 154 -4.03 8.98 2.50
N MET A 155 -3.70 9.58 1.36
CA MET A 155 -3.23 8.84 0.18
C MET A 155 -1.73 8.86 0.04
N CYS A 156 -1.09 9.94 0.49
CA CYS A 156 0.35 10.11 0.40
C CYS A 156 0.90 10.66 1.70
N THR A 157 2.16 10.33 1.96
CA THR A 157 2.92 10.87 3.08
C THR A 157 4.30 11.28 2.61
N GLN A 158 4.79 12.35 3.22
CA GLN A 158 6.15 12.78 3.09
C GLN A 158 6.69 13.12 4.48
N CYS A 159 7.89 12.61 4.76
CA CYS A 159 8.61 12.82 6.00
C CYS A 159 10.03 13.28 5.71
N ARG A 160 10.57 14.10 6.60
CA ARG A 160 11.93 14.64 6.51
C ARG A 160 12.45 14.95 7.91
N ASP A 161 13.77 15.02 8.01
CA ASP A 161 14.47 15.52 9.20
C ASP A 161 14.18 17.03 9.34
N THR A 162 13.74 17.48 10.53
CA THR A 162 13.38 18.87 10.80
C THR A 162 14.58 19.81 10.69
N SER A 163 15.79 19.32 10.96
CA SER A 163 17.02 20.12 11.06
C SER A 163 17.59 20.50 9.70
N ASN A 164 17.57 19.58 8.73
CA ASN A 164 18.23 19.73 7.43
C ASN A 164 17.28 19.51 6.24
N LEU A 165 16.03 19.13 6.50
CA LEU A 165 14.96 18.90 5.52
C LEU A 165 15.22 17.74 4.56
N ASN A 166 16.22 16.89 4.85
CA ASN A 166 16.51 15.69 4.07
C ASN A 166 15.40 14.66 4.24
N ALA A 167 15.14 13.89 3.18
CA ALA A 167 14.12 12.85 3.23
C ALA A 167 14.49 11.76 4.26
N TYR A 168 13.48 11.24 4.97
CA TYR A 168 13.68 10.28 6.05
C TYR A 168 14.52 9.04 5.67
N TYR A 169 14.41 8.54 4.42
CA TYR A 169 15.18 7.38 3.95
C TYR A 169 16.69 7.67 3.72
N THR A 170 17.14 8.91 3.91
CA THR A 170 18.55 9.30 3.73
C THR A 170 19.30 9.54 5.06
N THR A 171 18.59 9.50 6.19
CA THR A 171 19.16 9.88 7.50
C THR A 171 19.99 8.76 8.14
N GLY A 172 19.74 7.52 7.75
CA GLY A 172 20.37 6.33 8.32
C GLY A 172 19.62 5.71 9.50
N ASP A 173 18.57 6.36 10.00
CA ASP A 173 17.74 5.79 11.08
C ASP A 173 16.90 4.61 10.57
N ALA A 174 16.64 3.68 11.48
CA ALA A 174 15.64 2.63 11.30
C ALA A 174 14.26 3.11 11.77
N PHE A 175 13.21 2.53 11.18
CA PHE A 175 11.82 2.87 11.50
C PHE A 175 11.06 1.63 11.90
N ASN A 176 10.09 1.79 12.81
CA ASN A 176 9.27 0.69 13.28
C ASN A 176 8.43 0.10 12.13
N THR A 177 8.22 -1.21 12.14
CA THR A 177 7.47 -1.92 11.09
C THR A 177 6.08 -1.29 10.88
N GLY A 178 5.80 -0.86 9.65
CA GLY A 178 4.54 -0.20 9.28
C GLY A 178 4.51 1.31 9.53
N TYR A 179 5.58 1.89 10.06
CA TYR A 179 5.76 3.32 10.35
C TYR A 179 6.96 3.92 9.61
N ASP A 180 7.33 3.35 8.45
CA ASP A 180 8.39 3.81 7.56
C ASP A 180 7.92 4.96 6.65
N CYS A 181 7.53 6.08 7.25
CA CYS A 181 6.89 7.20 6.55
C CYS A 181 5.65 6.75 5.75
N ASN A 182 4.76 6.06 6.44
CA ASN A 182 3.63 5.37 5.86
C ASN A 182 2.39 6.30 5.76
N TRP A 183 1.61 6.18 4.68
CA TRP A 183 0.35 6.91 4.47
C TRP A 183 -0.75 6.59 5.47
N GLU A 184 -0.74 5.40 6.07
CA GLU A 184 -1.70 4.97 7.09
C GLU A 184 -1.26 5.33 8.50
N ASN A 185 0.02 5.14 8.81
CA ASN A 185 0.49 5.16 10.19
C ASN A 185 1.43 6.32 10.52
N GLY A 186 1.96 7.05 9.53
CA GLY A 186 2.93 8.11 9.73
C GLY A 186 4.36 7.58 9.84
N LEU A 187 5.19 8.26 10.62
CA LEU A 187 6.57 7.89 10.89
C LEU A 187 6.75 7.63 12.38
N VAL A 188 7.42 6.52 12.71
CA VAL A 188 7.84 6.24 14.09
C VAL A 188 9.23 5.65 14.02
N CYS A 189 10.08 6.25 14.83
CA CYS A 189 11.41 5.77 15.11
C CYS A 189 11.56 5.62 16.62
N THR A 190 11.86 4.43 17.11
CA THR A 190 12.16 4.21 18.54
C THR A 190 13.64 3.96 18.78
N THR A 191 14.06 4.20 20.02
CA THR A 191 15.36 3.76 20.58
C THR A 191 15.48 2.24 20.74
N GLU A 192 14.41 1.48 20.46
CA GLU A 192 14.47 0.02 20.39
C GLU A 192 14.95 -0.43 19.00
N VAL A 193 14.49 0.24 17.94
CA VAL A 193 14.90 -0.06 16.56
C VAL A 193 16.16 0.70 16.15
N ASN A 194 16.51 1.77 16.86
CA ASN A 194 17.78 2.48 16.75
C ASN A 194 18.55 2.34 18.06
N THR A 195 19.84 2.00 18.01
CA THR A 195 20.68 1.90 19.22
C THR A 195 20.92 3.25 19.92
N GLU A 196 20.45 4.35 19.32
CA GLU A 196 20.53 5.71 19.82
C GLU A 196 19.20 6.45 19.58
N VAL A 197 19.10 7.67 20.14
CA VAL A 197 17.98 8.56 19.85
C VAL A 197 18.08 9.00 18.39
N CYS A 198 17.01 8.78 17.63
CA CYS A 198 16.96 9.16 16.22
C CYS A 198 16.87 10.66 15.99
N LYS A 199 16.93 11.04 14.70
CA LYS A 199 16.63 12.40 14.28
C LYS A 199 15.20 12.77 14.61
N ASP A 200 14.98 14.08 14.60
CA ASP A 200 13.70 14.72 14.74
C ASP A 200 13.04 14.79 13.36
N TYR A 201 11.83 14.24 13.22
CA TYR A 201 11.12 14.19 11.96
C TYR A 201 9.85 15.02 11.98
N ASP A 202 9.53 15.63 10.85
CA ASP A 202 8.18 16.15 10.59
C ASP A 202 7.53 15.35 9.46
N VAL A 203 6.20 15.24 9.52
CA VAL A 203 5.39 14.50 8.56
C VAL A 203 4.31 15.38 7.98
N ARG A 204 4.03 15.19 6.69
CA ARG A 204 2.86 15.79 6.04
C ARG A 204 2.12 14.78 5.20
N PHE A 205 0.83 15.03 5.04
CA PHE A 205 -0.09 14.14 4.39
C PHE A 205 -0.69 14.80 3.17
N LYS A 206 -0.99 13.99 2.17
CA LYS A 206 -1.81 14.38 1.04
C LYS A 206 -3.09 13.58 1.07
N CYS A 207 -4.20 14.28 1.17
CA CYS A 207 -5.50 13.66 1.21
C CYS A 207 -5.89 13.14 -0.17
N PRO A 208 -6.56 11.97 -0.23
CA PRO A 208 -7.02 11.45 -1.49
C PRO A 208 -7.98 12.46 -2.12
N ASN A 209 -7.77 12.79 -3.39
CA ASN A 209 -8.87 13.31 -4.18
C ASN A 209 -9.61 12.09 -4.73
N ILE A 210 -10.49 11.50 -3.91
CA ILE A 210 -11.42 10.46 -4.38
C ILE A 210 -12.48 11.20 -5.20
N GLY A 211 -12.09 11.58 -6.40
CA GLY A 211 -12.71 12.67 -7.13
C GLY A 211 -13.30 12.25 -8.46
N THR A 212 -14.62 12.31 -8.51
CA THR A 212 -15.40 13.02 -9.55
C THR A 212 -15.72 12.33 -10.86
N CYS A 213 -15.17 11.15 -11.16
CA CYS A 213 -15.52 10.45 -12.39
C CYS A 213 -16.31 9.17 -12.07
N THR A 214 -17.62 9.33 -11.89
CA THR A 214 -18.59 8.22 -11.69
C THR A 214 -18.53 7.19 -12.82
N SER A 215 -17.99 7.57 -13.99
CA SER A 215 -17.77 6.70 -15.15
C SER A 215 -16.43 5.95 -15.14
N CYS A 216 -15.44 6.33 -14.34
CA CYS A 216 -14.14 5.64 -14.29
C CYS A 216 -13.93 4.78 -13.04
N ALA A 217 -14.77 4.96 -12.03
CA ALA A 217 -14.72 4.13 -10.84
C ALA A 217 -16.09 4.08 -10.15
N ARG A 218 -16.44 2.90 -9.64
CA ARG A 218 -17.72 2.61 -9.00
C ARG A 218 -17.49 1.96 -7.64
N TRP A 219 -18.15 2.48 -6.61
CA TRP A 219 -18.29 1.77 -5.36
C TRP A 219 -19.16 0.53 -5.56
N THR A 220 -18.69 -0.61 -5.07
CA THR A 220 -19.53 -1.80 -4.94
C THR A 220 -20.65 -1.56 -3.93
N SER A 221 -21.67 -2.43 -3.92
CA SER A 221 -22.49 -2.59 -2.72
C SER A 221 -21.60 -2.99 -1.53
N TRP A 222 -22.09 -2.77 -0.31
CA TRP A 222 -21.48 -3.37 0.87
C TRP A 222 -21.47 -4.90 0.73
N LYS A 223 -20.37 -5.51 1.15
CA LYS A 223 -20.07 -6.92 1.12
C LYS A 223 -19.81 -7.36 2.56
N ASN A 224 -20.48 -8.42 2.96
CA ASN A 224 -20.28 -9.13 4.21
C ASN A 224 -20.16 -10.60 3.84
N ARG A 225 -18.96 -11.01 3.45
CA ARG A 225 -18.69 -12.35 2.92
C ARG A 225 -18.48 -13.37 4.00
N ASP A 226 -18.04 -12.93 5.17
CA ASP A 226 -17.84 -13.78 6.33
C ASP A 226 -18.73 -13.34 7.49
N TYR A 227 -18.80 -14.19 8.51
CA TYR A 227 -19.44 -13.84 9.77
C TYR A 227 -18.45 -14.13 10.89
N PRO A 228 -18.50 -13.38 12.01
CA PRO A 228 -17.57 -13.52 13.14
C PRO A 228 -17.73 -14.86 13.83
N SER A 229 -17.14 -15.91 13.27
CA SER A 229 -17.32 -17.30 13.65
C SER A 229 -16.02 -18.06 13.48
N ALA A 230 -15.84 -19.13 14.27
CA ALA A 230 -14.62 -19.93 14.32
C ALA A 230 -13.34 -19.07 14.48
N THR A 231 -12.66 -18.75 13.38
CA THR A 231 -11.38 -18.05 13.35
C THR A 231 -11.49 -16.52 13.41
N GLY A 232 -12.65 -15.92 13.18
CA GLY A 232 -12.83 -14.47 13.19
C GLY A 232 -13.79 -14.01 12.11
N ASP A 233 -13.54 -12.81 11.57
CA ASP A 233 -14.32 -12.22 10.49
C ASP A 233 -13.40 -11.76 9.35
N TRP A 234 -13.62 -12.33 8.16
CA TRP A 234 -12.69 -12.30 7.02
C TRP A 234 -13.27 -11.65 5.76
N GLU A 235 -13.16 -10.33 5.69
CA GLU A 235 -13.44 -9.54 4.49
C GLU A 235 -12.19 -9.38 3.60
N HIS A 236 -11.43 -10.48 3.45
CA HIS A 236 -10.12 -10.52 2.79
C HIS A 236 -10.18 -10.47 1.25
N VAL A 237 -9.27 -9.68 0.66
CA VAL A 237 -9.01 -9.61 -0.79
C VAL A 237 -7.71 -10.32 -1.12
N GLY A 238 -7.76 -11.29 -2.04
CA GLY A 238 -6.57 -12.02 -2.48
C GLY A 238 -6.91 -13.26 -3.30
N ALA A 239 -5.88 -13.99 -3.74
CA ALA A 239 -6.04 -15.18 -4.58
C ALA A 239 -6.83 -16.31 -3.88
N SER A 240 -6.62 -16.50 -2.57
CA SER A 240 -7.40 -17.41 -1.73
C SER A 240 -8.70 -16.78 -1.18
N GLY A 241 -8.93 -15.48 -1.46
CA GLY A 241 -10.10 -14.72 -1.02
C GLY A 241 -11.02 -14.35 -2.17
N HIS A 242 -11.44 -13.08 -2.23
CA HIS A 242 -12.29 -12.54 -3.29
C HIS A 242 -11.59 -11.39 -4.02
N ASN A 243 -11.74 -11.33 -5.35
CA ASN A 243 -11.49 -10.11 -6.12
C ASN A 243 -12.81 -9.35 -6.32
N PRO A 244 -12.99 -8.16 -5.71
CA PRO A 244 -14.24 -7.41 -5.81
C PRO A 244 -14.40 -6.60 -7.11
N CYS A 245 -13.35 -6.54 -7.94
CA CYS A 245 -13.22 -5.63 -9.09
C CYS A 245 -12.90 -6.37 -10.41
N SER A 246 -13.47 -7.56 -10.63
CA SER A 246 -13.38 -8.28 -11.90
C SER A 246 -11.95 -8.45 -12.44
N SER A 247 -11.03 -8.92 -11.60
CA SER A 247 -9.60 -9.13 -11.90
C SER A 247 -8.76 -7.85 -12.01
N LYS A 248 -9.26 -6.74 -11.46
CA LYS A 248 -8.49 -5.50 -11.25
C LYS A 248 -8.24 -5.28 -9.77
N GLU A 249 -7.26 -4.43 -9.46
CA GLU A 249 -7.00 -3.97 -8.09
C GLU A 249 -8.07 -2.99 -7.62
N PRO A 250 -8.58 -3.12 -6.39
CA PRO A 250 -9.41 -2.09 -5.79
C PRO A 250 -8.61 -0.80 -5.55
N ILE A 251 -9.21 0.34 -5.89
CA ILE A 251 -8.58 1.67 -5.74
C ILE A 251 -8.66 2.13 -4.29
N ASP A 252 -9.81 1.93 -3.67
CA ASP A 252 -10.05 2.29 -2.27
C ASP A 252 -11.01 1.30 -1.60
N ILE A 253 -11.10 1.37 -0.28
CA ILE A 253 -11.96 0.53 0.55
C ILE A 253 -12.58 1.37 1.68
N GLN A 254 -13.82 1.04 2.01
CA GLN A 254 -14.45 1.47 3.25
C GLN A 254 -14.89 0.25 4.03
N CYS A 255 -14.69 0.29 5.34
CA CYS A 255 -15.07 -0.78 6.25
C CYS A 255 -15.85 -0.20 7.43
N ARG A 256 -16.82 -0.97 7.93
CA ARG A 256 -17.61 -0.59 9.10
C ARG A 256 -18.17 -1.82 9.79
N VAL A 257 -18.52 -1.66 11.06
CA VAL A 257 -19.28 -2.67 11.79
C VAL A 257 -20.69 -2.72 11.22
N ARG A 258 -21.11 -3.90 10.76
CA ARG A 258 -22.42 -4.15 10.19
C ARG A 258 -23.51 -3.94 11.25
N GLY A 259 -24.57 -3.25 10.88
CA GLY A 259 -25.72 -2.94 11.75
C GLY A 259 -25.58 -1.61 12.50
N THR A 260 -24.41 -1.30 13.07
CA THR A 260 -24.18 -0.01 13.75
C THR A 260 -23.62 1.07 12.82
N ASN A 261 -23.01 0.67 11.69
CA ASN A 261 -22.25 1.53 10.78
C ASN A 261 -21.06 2.26 11.44
N GLN A 262 -20.65 1.83 12.63
CA GLN A 262 -19.47 2.36 13.30
C GLN A 262 -18.23 2.13 12.42
N ASN A 263 -17.36 3.13 12.30
CA ASN A 263 -16.12 2.98 11.56
C ASN A 263 -15.26 1.87 12.19
N TRP A 264 -14.61 1.06 11.36
CA TRP A 264 -13.76 -0.04 11.81
C TRP A 264 -12.65 0.42 12.76
N SER A 265 -12.10 1.63 12.56
CA SER A 265 -11.03 2.18 13.40
C SER A 265 -11.49 2.51 14.82
N ASP A 266 -12.79 2.79 14.97
CA ASP A 266 -13.38 3.24 16.23
C ASP A 266 -14.01 2.07 16.99
N ALA A 267 -14.00 0.87 16.39
CA ALA A 267 -14.61 -0.34 16.92
C ALA A 267 -13.82 -0.95 18.10
N GLY A 268 -12.58 -0.50 18.32
CA GLY A 268 -11.76 -0.92 19.45
C GLY A 268 -11.26 -2.37 19.38
N GLN A 269 -11.26 -2.98 18.19
CA GLN A 269 -10.78 -4.34 17.96
C GLN A 269 -9.41 -4.36 17.29
N GLU A 270 -8.60 -5.37 17.62
CA GLU A 270 -7.29 -5.58 17.00
C GLU A 270 -7.47 -6.25 15.64
N LEU A 271 -7.19 -5.52 14.57
CA LEU A 271 -7.34 -6.03 13.21
C LEU A 271 -6.00 -6.45 12.63
N LYS A 272 -5.93 -7.70 12.17
CA LYS A 272 -4.80 -8.24 11.42
C LYS A 272 -4.59 -7.50 10.10
N THR A 273 -5.68 -7.23 9.37
CA THR A 273 -5.66 -6.40 8.16
C THR A 273 -6.53 -5.17 8.38
N LYS A 274 -5.89 -4.00 8.44
CA LYS A 274 -6.52 -2.72 8.81
C LYS A 274 -7.20 -2.02 7.62
N CYS A 275 -8.24 -2.66 7.07
CA CYS A 275 -9.09 -2.10 6.02
C CYS A 275 -8.30 -1.53 4.83
N THR A 276 -7.55 -2.35 4.08
CA THR A 276 -6.74 -1.91 2.94
C THR A 276 -7.37 -2.35 1.60
N PRO A 277 -7.24 -1.59 0.50
CA PRO A 277 -7.88 -1.96 -0.77
C PRO A 277 -7.37 -3.29 -1.34
N SER A 278 -6.07 -3.54 -1.19
CA SER A 278 -5.41 -4.73 -1.74
C SER A 278 -5.67 -6.00 -0.93
N GLU A 279 -5.94 -5.91 0.38
CA GLU A 279 -6.01 -7.07 1.28
C GLU A 279 -7.33 -7.16 2.06
N GLY A 280 -8.16 -6.11 2.06
CA GLY A 280 -9.47 -6.10 2.68
C GLY A 280 -9.44 -5.75 4.17
N LEU A 281 -10.31 -6.37 4.96
CA LEU A 281 -10.32 -6.29 6.43
C LEU A 281 -10.31 -7.69 7.00
N VAL A 282 -9.47 -7.93 8.01
CA VAL A 282 -9.42 -9.22 8.71
C VAL A 282 -9.33 -8.98 10.20
N CYS A 283 -10.32 -9.50 10.93
CA CYS A 283 -10.30 -9.63 12.37
C CYS A 283 -10.11 -11.10 12.72
N LEU A 284 -9.17 -11.40 13.63
CA LEU A 284 -9.00 -12.75 14.18
C LEU A 284 -9.48 -12.80 15.62
N ASN A 285 -10.27 -13.81 15.96
CA ASN A 285 -10.70 -14.01 17.35
C ASN A 285 -9.51 -14.22 18.30
N ALA A 286 -8.44 -14.86 17.81
CA ALA A 286 -7.23 -15.13 18.58
C ALA A 286 -6.42 -13.87 18.94
N ASP A 287 -6.58 -12.78 18.18
CA ASP A 287 -5.86 -11.53 18.40
C ASP A 287 -6.62 -10.58 19.35
N GLN A 288 -7.88 -10.90 19.68
CA GLN A 288 -8.69 -10.04 20.53
C GLN A 288 -8.35 -10.21 22.01
N THR A 289 -8.30 -9.07 22.72
CA THR A 289 -8.07 -9.08 24.16
C THR A 289 -9.29 -9.57 24.92
N SER A 290 -9.06 -10.10 26.12
CA SER A 290 -10.13 -10.44 27.07
C SER A 290 -11.18 -11.45 26.57
N GLY A 291 -10.81 -12.31 25.62
CA GLY A 291 -11.69 -13.35 25.07
C GLY A 291 -12.86 -12.80 24.24
N GLN A 292 -12.77 -11.54 23.77
CA GLN A 292 -13.76 -10.98 22.86
C GLN A 292 -13.73 -11.71 21.52
N SER A 293 -14.90 -11.89 20.91
CA SER A 293 -14.99 -12.31 19.51
C SER A 293 -14.95 -11.09 18.59
N CYS A 294 -14.52 -11.29 17.35
CA CYS A 294 -14.64 -10.30 16.30
C CYS A 294 -16.07 -9.78 16.17
N LEU A 295 -16.20 -8.48 15.90
CA LEU A 295 -17.46 -7.90 15.44
C LEU A 295 -17.71 -8.34 14.00
N ASN A 296 -18.96 -8.18 13.56
CA ASN A 296 -19.36 -8.43 12.18
C ASN A 296 -19.05 -7.16 11.35
N TYR A 297 -18.09 -7.23 10.45
CA TYR A 297 -17.67 -6.14 9.58
C TYR A 297 -18.22 -6.33 8.17
N GLU A 298 -18.58 -5.22 7.54
CA GLU A 298 -18.82 -5.20 6.10
C GLU A 298 -17.91 -4.18 5.42
N VAL A 299 -17.56 -4.48 4.17
CA VAL A 299 -16.65 -3.68 3.36
C VAL A 299 -17.27 -3.31 2.02
N ARG A 300 -16.86 -2.19 1.44
CA ARG A 300 -17.10 -1.89 0.03
C ARG A 300 -15.84 -1.35 -0.62
N PHE A 301 -15.72 -1.59 -1.91
CA PHE A 301 -14.52 -1.26 -2.67
C PHE A 301 -14.85 -0.26 -3.77
N LEU A 302 -13.94 0.66 -4.03
CA LEU A 302 -13.95 1.48 -5.22
C LEU A 302 -13.21 0.73 -6.31
N CYS A 303 -13.92 0.27 -7.32
CA CYS A 303 -13.35 -0.46 -8.46
C CYS A 303 -13.24 0.45 -9.68
N PRO A 304 -12.22 0.27 -10.54
CA PRO A 304 -12.16 0.92 -11.85
C PRO A 304 -13.26 0.43 -12.81
#